data_AF-A0A377WRK1-F1
#
_entry.id   AF-A0A377WRK1-F1
#
_cell.length_a   1.000
_cell.length_b   1.000
_cell.length_c   1.000
_cell.angle_alpha   90.00
_cell.angle_beta   90.00
_cell.angle_gamma   90.00
#
_symmetry.space_group_name_H-M   'P 1'
#
loop_
_entity.id
_entity.type
_entity.pdbx_description
1 polymer ?
#
loop_
_entity_poly.entity_id
_entity_poly.type
_entity_poly.pdbx_seq_one_letter_code
_entity_poly.pdbx_strand_id
1 'polypeptide(L)'
;MLSGAEKFAADNKNTYGAFASLELAQHFVEQNDLPNAEKQLQQGLAAASDDNLKSVISMRLARVQLQMKQADAALKTLDSIKGEGWTAIVADLRGEILLSKGDKQGARAAWEAGVKSDASPALSEMMRMKMNNLSI
;
A
#
# COMPACT_ATOMS: atom_id res chain seq x y z
N MET A 1 -25.98 2.42 -8.43
CA MET A 1 -24.85 3.36 -8.61
C MET A 1 -23.51 2.62 -8.56
N LEU A 2 -23.26 1.77 -7.55
CA LEU A 2 -22.02 0.97 -7.45
C LEU A 2 -21.73 0.11 -8.69
N SER A 3 -22.72 -0.65 -9.16
CA SER A 3 -22.59 -1.50 -10.38
C SER A 3 -22.24 -0.72 -11.65
N GLY A 4 -22.67 0.54 -11.76
CA GLY A 4 -22.33 1.39 -12.90
C GLY A 4 -20.88 1.88 -12.85
N ALA A 5 -20.40 2.23 -11.66
CA ALA A 5 -19.01 2.62 -11.45
C ALA A 5 -18.05 1.43 -11.65
N GLU A 6 -18.40 0.24 -11.15
CA GLU A 6 -17.62 -0.98 -11.38
C GLU A 6 -17.52 -1.32 -12.87
N LYS A 7 -18.64 -1.21 -13.60
CA LYS A 7 -18.65 -1.41 -15.05
C LYS A 7 -17.79 -0.37 -15.76
N PHE A 8 -17.93 0.90 -15.40
CA PHE A 8 -17.12 1.97 -15.99
C PHE A 8 -15.62 1.71 -15.77
N ALA A 9 -15.23 1.35 -14.55
CA ALA A 9 -13.85 1.05 -14.21
C ALA A 9 -13.32 -0.15 -15.02
N ALA A 10 -14.14 -1.18 -15.25
CA ALA A 10 -13.76 -2.38 -15.99
C ALA A 10 -13.63 -2.13 -17.50
N ASP A 11 -14.56 -1.35 -18.06
CA ASP A 11 -14.62 -1.06 -19.49
C ASP A 11 -13.53 -0.05 -19.92
N ASN A 12 -13.03 0.79 -19.01
CA ASN A 12 -12.08 1.86 -19.31
C ASN A 12 -10.66 1.55 -18.79
N LYS A 13 -9.82 0.92 -19.62
CA LYS A 13 -8.43 0.60 -19.28
C LYS A 13 -7.48 1.79 -19.50
N ASN A 14 -7.75 2.89 -18.80
CA ASN A 14 -6.97 4.12 -18.83
C ASN A 14 -6.96 4.78 -17.44
N THR A 15 -6.33 5.96 -17.34
CA THR A 15 -6.24 6.73 -16.10
C THR A 15 -7.60 7.00 -15.44
N TYR A 16 -8.67 7.23 -16.21
CA TYR A 16 -10.00 7.47 -15.65
C TYR A 16 -10.59 6.21 -15.02
N GLY A 17 -10.42 5.04 -15.65
CA GLY A 17 -10.83 3.77 -15.03
C GLY A 17 -9.97 3.39 -13.83
N ALA A 18 -8.68 3.77 -13.81
CA ALA A 18 -7.83 3.61 -12.63
C ALA A 18 -8.32 4.46 -11.45
N PHE A 19 -8.72 5.72 -11.68
CA PHE A 19 -9.32 6.56 -10.65
C PHE A 19 -10.69 6.04 -10.20
N ALA A 20 -11.55 5.59 -11.11
CA ALA A 20 -12.82 4.96 -10.74
C ALA A 20 -12.60 3.72 -9.86
N SER A 21 -11.58 2.92 -10.17
CA SER A 21 -11.20 1.76 -9.36
C SER A 21 -10.71 2.15 -7.96
N LEU A 22 -9.97 3.26 -7.83
CA LEU A 22 -9.53 3.79 -6.54
C LEU A 22 -10.69 4.25 -5.66
N GLU A 23 -11.67 4.95 -6.23
CA GLU A 23 -12.87 5.39 -5.52
C GLU A 23 -13.70 4.20 -5.04
N LEU A 24 -13.89 3.20 -5.91
CA LEU A 24 -14.56 1.95 -5.55
C LEU A 24 -13.83 1.20 -4.43
N ALA A 25 -12.50 1.10 -4.53
CA ALA A 25 -11.70 0.45 -3.50
C ALA A 25 -11.85 1.14 -2.14
N GLN A 26 -11.84 2.48 -2.12
CA GLN A 26 -12.09 3.24 -0.89
C GLN A 26 -13.49 2.94 -0.32
N HIS A 27 -14.53 2.97 -1.16
CA HIS A 27 -15.89 2.63 -0.73
C HIS A 27 -15.96 1.23 -0.10
N PHE A 28 -15.33 0.23 -0.72
CA PHE A 28 -15.29 -1.12 -0.17
C PHE A 28 -14.51 -1.21 1.15
N VAL A 29 -13.39 -0.50 1.31
CA VAL A 29 -12.66 -0.43 2.58
C VAL A 29 -13.53 0.18 3.68
N GLU A 30 -14.29 1.25 3.38
CA GLU A 30 -15.21 1.88 4.34
C GLU A 30 -16.32 0.94 4.81
N GLN A 31 -16.72 -0.02 3.97
CA GLN A 31 -17.67 -1.08 4.31
C GLN A 31 -17.00 -2.33 4.90
N ASN A 32 -15.69 -2.29 5.13
CA ASN A 32 -14.88 -3.44 5.56
C ASN A 32 -14.93 -4.65 4.59
N ASP A 33 -15.29 -4.41 3.32
CA ASP A 33 -15.27 -5.40 2.24
C ASP A 33 -13.90 -5.41 1.55
N LEU A 34 -12.90 -5.87 2.30
CA LEU A 34 -11.52 -5.88 1.86
C LEU A 34 -11.26 -6.72 0.60
N PRO A 35 -11.92 -7.88 0.37
CA PRO A 35 -11.76 -8.63 -0.87
C PRO A 35 -12.17 -7.84 -2.12
N ASN A 36 -13.28 -7.11 -2.07
CA ASN A 36 -13.69 -6.27 -3.21
C ASN A 36 -12.78 -5.04 -3.35
N ALA A 37 -12.30 -4.46 -2.25
CA ALA A 37 -11.28 -3.41 -2.31
C ALA A 37 -10.00 -3.88 -3.00
N GLU A 38 -9.50 -5.07 -2.66
CA GLU A 38 -8.32 -5.68 -3.29
C GLU A 38 -8.53 -5.83 -4.80
N LYS A 39 -9.68 -6.40 -5.21
CA LYS A 39 -10.04 -6.59 -6.61
C LYS A 39 -10.03 -5.28 -7.39
N GLN A 40 -10.63 -4.23 -6.83
CA GLN A 40 -10.67 -2.92 -7.49
C GLN A 40 -9.27 -2.30 -7.59
N LEU A 41 -8.43 -2.42 -6.56
CA LEU A 41 -7.05 -1.93 -6.61
C LEU A 41 -6.21 -2.67 -7.65
N GLN A 42 -6.36 -4.00 -7.78
CA GLN A 42 -5.70 -4.77 -8.84
C GLN A 42 -6.15 -4.34 -10.24
N GLN A 43 -7.45 -4.08 -10.41
CA GLN A 43 -8.00 -3.57 -11.67
C GLN A 43 -7.46 -2.17 -12.00
N GLY A 44 -7.43 -1.28 -11.01
CA GLY A 44 -6.86 0.06 -11.17
C GLY A 44 -5.38 0.02 -11.53
N LEU A 45 -4.62 -0.89 -10.91
CA LEU A 45 -3.20 -1.09 -11.20
C LEU A 45 -2.98 -1.54 -12.66
N ALA A 46 -3.84 -2.41 -13.17
CA ALA A 46 -3.80 -2.86 -14.56
C ALA A 46 -4.21 -1.76 -15.57
N ALA A 47 -5.03 -0.80 -15.16
CA ALA A 47 -5.47 0.33 -16.00
C ALA A 47 -4.51 1.53 -15.96
N ALA A 48 -3.72 1.69 -14.88
CA ALA A 48 -2.81 2.80 -14.70
C ALA A 48 -1.62 2.73 -15.66
N SER A 49 -1.36 3.83 -16.38
CA SER A 49 -0.20 3.96 -17.27
C SER A 49 0.99 4.69 -16.62
N ASP A 50 0.72 5.59 -15.68
CA ASP A 50 1.71 6.41 -14.98
C ASP A 50 2.31 5.66 -13.78
N ASP A 51 3.63 5.74 -13.62
CA ASP A 51 4.35 5.01 -12.57
C ASP A 51 4.07 5.55 -11.17
N ASN A 52 3.82 6.85 -11.00
CA ASN A 52 3.43 7.39 -9.70
C ASN A 52 2.04 6.91 -9.30
N LEU A 53 1.09 6.86 -10.24
CA LEU A 53 -0.24 6.31 -10.00
C LEU A 53 -0.17 4.83 -9.65
N LYS A 54 0.65 4.04 -10.35
CA LYS A 54 0.90 2.62 -10.00
C LYS A 54 1.45 2.48 -8.59
N SER A 55 2.41 3.33 -8.19
CA SER A 55 2.96 3.33 -6.84
C SER A 55 1.91 3.66 -5.78
N VAL A 56 1.05 4.65 -6.02
CA VAL A 56 -0.08 4.98 -5.12
C VAL A 56 -1.04 3.80 -4.97
N ILE A 57 -1.43 3.18 -6.08
CA ILE A 57 -2.35 2.03 -6.07
C ILE A 57 -1.71 0.85 -5.35
N SER A 58 -0.43 0.57 -5.60
CA SER A 58 0.31 -0.52 -4.96
C SER A 58 0.45 -0.30 -3.44
N MET A 59 0.70 0.94 -2.99
CA MET A 59 0.72 1.27 -1.56
C MET A 59 -0.62 0.96 -0.89
N ARG A 60 -1.74 1.36 -1.53
CA ARG A 60 -3.09 1.09 -1.01
C ARG A 60 -3.41 -0.40 -1.01
N LEU A 61 -3.03 -1.11 -2.07
CA LEU A 61 -3.21 -2.56 -2.20
C LEU A 61 -2.45 -3.31 -1.09
N ALA A 62 -1.19 -2.97 -0.85
CA ALA A 62 -0.40 -3.57 0.22
C ALA A 62 -1.03 -3.35 1.61
N ARG A 63 -1.62 -2.18 1.87
CA ARG A 63 -2.34 -1.90 3.13
C ARG A 63 -3.59 -2.75 3.28
N VAL A 64 -4.39 -2.89 2.22
CA VAL A 64 -5.58 -3.76 2.22
C VAL A 64 -5.18 -5.22 2.46
N GLN A 65 -4.15 -5.71 1.77
CA GLN A 65 -3.61 -7.06 1.95
C GLN A 65 -3.10 -7.28 3.38
N LEU A 66 -2.42 -6.29 3.97
CA LEU A 66 -2.01 -6.34 5.38
C LEU A 66 -3.21 -6.46 6.32
N GLN A 67 -4.27 -5.67 6.12
CA GLN A 67 -5.49 -5.74 6.92
C GLN A 67 -6.21 -7.10 6.78
N MET A 68 -6.11 -7.72 5.60
CA MET A 68 -6.57 -9.08 5.32
C MET A 68 -5.63 -10.18 5.88
N LYS A 69 -4.57 -9.80 6.60
CA LYS A 69 -3.53 -10.71 7.13
C LYS A 69 -2.74 -11.46 6.03
N GLN A 70 -2.71 -10.93 4.82
CA GLN A 70 -1.99 -11.47 3.67
C GLN A 70 -0.61 -10.80 3.54
N ALA A 71 0.23 -10.95 4.58
CA ALA A 71 1.49 -10.22 4.66
C ALA A 71 2.46 -10.53 3.50
N ASP A 72 2.51 -11.78 3.01
CA ASP A 72 3.38 -12.13 1.87
C ASP A 72 2.92 -11.48 0.56
N ALA A 73 1.61 -11.38 0.35
CA ALA A 73 1.06 -10.66 -0.79
C ALA A 73 1.37 -9.16 -0.69
N ALA A 74 1.22 -8.58 0.51
CA ALA A 74 1.52 -7.17 0.77
C ALA A 74 2.99 -6.82 0.51
N LEU A 75 3.93 -7.68 0.94
CA LEU A 75 5.36 -7.50 0.65
C LEU A 75 5.65 -7.54 -0.85
N LYS A 76 5.08 -8.51 -1.56
CA LYS A 76 5.25 -8.64 -3.02
C LYS A 76 4.69 -7.42 -3.76
N THR A 77 3.55 -6.90 -3.32
CA THR A 77 2.97 -5.66 -3.85
C THR A 77 3.87 -4.45 -3.59
N LEU A 78 4.47 -4.36 -2.40
CA LEU A 78 5.42 -3.29 -2.11
C LEU A 78 6.68 -3.34 -2.98
N ASP A 79 7.17 -4.53 -3.32
CA ASP A 79 8.36 -4.70 -4.16
C ASP A 79 8.16 -4.20 -5.60
N SER A 80 6.92 -3.99 -6.06
CA SER A 80 6.67 -3.38 -7.37
C SER A 80 6.82 -1.86 -7.39
N ILE A 81 6.91 -1.21 -6.22
CA ILE A 81 7.02 0.25 -6.10
C ILE A 81 8.47 0.65 -6.33
N LYS A 82 8.66 1.62 -7.24
CA LYS A 82 9.98 2.12 -7.65
C LYS A 82 10.04 3.63 -7.52
N GLY A 83 11.27 4.15 -7.40
CA GLY A 83 11.56 5.57 -7.35
C GLY A 83 11.96 6.03 -5.95
N GLU A 84 12.96 6.90 -5.89
CA GLU A 84 13.60 7.32 -4.64
C GLU A 84 12.63 8.00 -3.67
N GLY A 85 11.67 8.77 -4.20
CA GLY A 85 10.64 9.46 -3.40
C GLY A 85 9.68 8.54 -2.65
N TRP A 86 9.63 7.24 -2.97
CA TRP A 86 8.80 6.25 -2.27
C TRP A 86 9.57 5.49 -1.19
N THR A 87 10.90 5.62 -1.14
CA THR A 87 11.77 4.79 -0.29
C THR A 87 11.34 4.83 1.18
N ALA A 88 11.13 6.02 1.73
CA ALA A 88 10.78 6.21 3.14
C ALA A 88 9.44 5.56 3.49
N ILE A 89 8.40 5.81 2.67
CA ILE A 89 7.04 5.33 2.96
C ILE A 89 6.89 3.83 2.70
N VAL A 90 7.62 3.29 1.71
CA VAL A 90 7.70 1.84 1.45
C VAL A 90 8.39 1.15 2.63
N ALA A 91 9.48 1.73 3.14
CA ALA A 91 10.18 1.20 4.30
C ALA A 91 9.30 1.18 5.56
N ASP A 92 8.52 2.24 5.80
CA ASP A 92 7.58 2.32 6.91
C ASP A 92 6.54 1.19 6.86
N LEU A 93 5.85 1.03 5.73
CA LEU A 93 4.83 -0.01 5.56
C LEU A 93 5.44 -1.42 5.53
N ARG A 94 6.63 -1.59 4.94
CA ARG A 94 7.35 -2.87 4.97
C ARG A 94 7.62 -3.32 6.39
N GLY A 95 8.03 -2.38 7.27
CA GLY A 95 8.26 -2.71 8.67
C GLY A 95 6.97 -3.10 9.40
N GLU A 96 5.84 -2.45 9.12
CA GLU A 96 4.54 -2.84 9.66
C GLU A 96 4.13 -4.26 9.22
N ILE A 97 4.31 -4.57 7.93
CA ILE A 97 3.98 -5.88 7.38
C ILE A 97 4.85 -6.97 8.01
N LEU A 98 6.17 -6.74 8.12
CA LEU A 98 7.09 -7.70 8.76
C LEU A 98 6.74 -7.90 10.25
N LEU A 99 6.42 -6.82 10.96
CA LEU A 99 5.99 -6.91 12.34
C LEU A 99 4.70 -7.73 12.48
N SER A 100 3.73 -7.58 11.57
CA SER A 100 2.49 -8.38 11.58
C SER A 100 2.74 -9.88 11.45
N LYS A 101 3.87 -10.28 10.85
CA LYS A 101 4.33 -11.68 10.76
C LYS A 101 5.13 -12.14 11.98
N GLY A 102 5.37 -11.26 12.95
CA GLY A 102 6.25 -11.51 14.09
C GLY A 102 7.75 -11.31 13.78
N ASP A 103 8.12 -10.88 12.57
CA ASP A 103 9.51 -10.59 12.21
C ASP A 103 9.93 -9.20 12.71
N LYS A 104 10.19 -9.13 14.03
CA LYS A 104 10.63 -7.89 14.69
C LYS A 104 11.97 -7.39 14.15
N GLN A 105 12.88 -8.29 13.78
CA GLN A 105 14.21 -7.92 13.29
C GLN A 105 14.11 -7.32 11.89
N GLY A 106 13.36 -7.96 10.99
CA GLY A 106 13.06 -7.43 9.66
C GLY A 106 12.30 -6.11 9.74
N ALA A 107 11.32 -5.99 10.65
CA ALA A 107 10.59 -4.74 10.86
C ALA A 107 11.51 -3.59 11.26
N ARG A 108 12.40 -3.84 12.23
CA ARG A 108 13.41 -2.87 12.66
C ARG A 108 14.33 -2.46 11.51
N ALA A 109 14.86 -3.44 10.77
CA ALA A 109 15.77 -3.18 9.66
C ALA A 109 15.11 -2.32 8.57
N ALA A 110 13.83 -2.57 8.26
CA ALA A 110 13.07 -1.76 7.32
C ALA A 110 12.93 -0.30 7.79
N TRP A 111 12.53 -0.08 9.05
CA TRP A 111 12.41 1.27 9.61
C TRP A 111 13.75 2.00 9.72
N GLU A 112 14.83 1.30 10.06
CA GLU A 112 16.19 1.89 10.05
C GLU A 112 16.61 2.34 8.65
N ALA A 113 16.29 1.56 7.62
CA ALA A 113 16.54 1.94 6.22
C ALA A 113 15.69 3.15 5.81
N GLY A 114 14.42 3.19 6.22
CA GLY A 114 13.53 4.34 5.96
C GLY A 114 14.03 5.63 6.59
N VAL A 115 14.48 5.59 7.84
CA VAL A 115 15.06 6.76 8.55
C VAL A 115 16.35 7.27 7.90
N LYS A 116 17.14 6.41 7.25
CA LYS A 116 18.37 6.78 6.55
C LYS A 116 18.13 7.32 5.13
N SER A 117 16.90 7.24 4.64
CA SER A 117 16.49 7.79 3.34
C SER A 117 16.12 9.27 3.45
N ASP A 118 15.65 9.88 2.36
CA ASP A 118 15.15 11.26 2.34
C ASP A 118 13.73 11.36 2.94
N ALA A 119 13.54 10.78 4.12
CA ALA A 119 12.27 10.80 4.84
C ALA A 119 12.04 12.17 5.48
N SER A 120 10.78 12.62 5.50
CA SER A 120 10.43 13.82 6.26
C SER A 120 10.78 13.65 7.74
N PRO A 121 11.09 14.74 8.48
CA PRO A 121 11.38 14.65 9.92
C PRO A 121 10.28 13.94 10.71
N ALA A 122 9.01 14.18 10.36
CA ALA A 122 7.87 13.55 10.99
C ALA A 122 7.81 12.02 10.75
N LEU A 123 8.04 11.58 9.51
CA LEU A 123 8.04 10.16 9.18
C LEU A 123 9.24 9.43 9.81
N SER A 124 10.41 10.08 9.82
CA SER A 124 11.60 9.59 10.50
C SER A 124 11.36 9.38 11.99
N GLU A 125 10.73 10.34 12.65
CA GLU A 125 10.42 10.24 14.08
C GLU A 125 9.41 9.13 14.36
N MET A 126 8.36 9.01 13.55
CA MET A 126 7.39 7.93 13.65
C MET A 126 8.05 6.54 13.54
N MET A 127 8.96 6.34 12.58
CA MET A 127 9.70 5.08 12.44
C MET A 127 10.61 4.81 13.66
N ARG A 128 11.24 5.84 14.24
CA ARG A 128 12.03 5.72 15.48
C ARG A 128 11.18 5.28 16.66
N MET A 129 9.99 5.88 16.83
CA MET A 129 9.04 5.48 17.87
C MET A 129 8.62 4.01 17.71
N LYS A 130 8.28 3.59 16.48
CA LYS A 130 7.94 2.20 16.17
C LYS A 130 9.07 1.23 16.56
N MET A 131 10.32 1.56 16.23
CA MET A 131 11.49 0.76 16.59
C MET A 131 11.72 0.65 18.10
N ASN A 132 11.50 1.73 18.85
CA ASN A 132 11.66 1.74 20.30
C ASN A 132 10.61 0.85 20.98
N ASN A 133 9.38 0.85 20.45
CA ASN A 133 8.27 0.05 20.98
C ASN A 133 8.39 -1.46 20.71
N LEU A 134 9.31 -1.92 19.84
CA LEU A 134 9.50 -3.36 19.57
C LEU A 134 10.04 -4.15 20.77
N SER A 135 10.70 -3.44 21.70
CA SER A 135 11.46 -4.00 22.83
C SER A 135 10.67 -4.03 24.14
N ILE A 136 9.48 -3.42 24.15
CA ILE A 136 8.50 -3.46 25.23
C ILE A 136 7.55 -4.63 24.97
#